data_AF-A0A935Z7G4-F1
#
_entry.id   AF-A0A935Z7G4-F1
#
_cell.length_a   1.000
_cell.length_b   1.000
_cell.length_c   1.000
_cell.angle_alpha   90.00
_cell.angle_beta   90.00
_cell.angle_gamma   90.00
#
_symmetry.space_group_name_H-M   'P 1'
#
loop_
_entity.id
_entity.type
_entity.pdbx_description
1 polymer ?
#
loop_
_entity_poly.entity_id
_entity_poly.type
_entity_poly.pdbx_seq_one_letter_code
_entity_poly.pdbx_strand_id
1 'polypeptide(L)'
;MSFRASRFAGPLAVALAFVACGGATFTSTKAAEPVLIAKSESPAEVRAAIVRAMQSRRFSALGEEPGKISARLDKGDITLDVDIEYSGTQYVVRYVKSSGLKTKPGPAGEVLVDDHWAGWVKGLRARIGEELLVPAKEAAETAKREREYQLLLEQHKTAQAQANAQAAQQPQAPAPGQPQPAPGQPPIVIQPVIPIPLPQLPAGGINLNHSSTQGSQTITCCINGAFYVCPSQEAFKKCMSLGPHECTRDASKSCK
;
A
#
# COMPACT_ATOMS: atom_id res chain seq x y z
N MET A 1 7.55 61.25 71.38
CA MET A 1 6.14 61.66 71.27
C MET A 1 5.46 60.72 70.29
N SER A 2 4.57 59.88 70.80
CA SER A 2 3.86 58.82 70.09
C SER A 2 2.68 59.38 69.30
N PHE A 3 2.48 58.95 68.05
CA PHE A 3 1.24 59.14 67.31
C PHE A 3 0.55 57.81 67.01
N ARG A 4 -0.77 57.82 67.24
CA ARG A 4 -1.71 56.70 67.32
C ARG A 4 -2.21 56.21 65.95
N ALA A 5 -2.29 54.89 65.85
CA ALA A 5 -3.32 54.00 65.29
C ALA A 5 -4.46 54.51 64.36
N SER A 6 -4.70 53.65 63.36
CA SER A 6 -6.01 53.10 62.90
C SER A 6 -6.89 53.89 61.91
N ARG A 7 -7.13 53.33 60.71
CA ARG A 7 -8.37 52.58 60.33
C ARG A 7 -8.53 52.35 58.80
N PHE A 8 -8.69 51.07 58.45
CA PHE A 8 -9.66 50.46 57.50
C PHE A 8 -9.59 50.64 55.95
N ALA A 9 -9.85 49.48 55.32
CA ALA A 9 -10.48 49.20 54.01
C ALA A 9 -9.65 49.48 52.75
N GLY A 10 -9.39 48.56 51.83
CA GLY A 10 -9.77 47.16 51.59
C GLY A 10 -9.29 46.82 50.16
N PRO A 11 -8.83 45.59 49.87
CA PRO A 11 -8.34 45.27 48.52
C PRO A 11 -9.52 45.10 47.56
N LEU A 12 -9.56 45.94 46.52
CA LEU A 12 -10.47 45.84 45.39
C LEU A 12 -10.11 44.58 44.58
N ALA A 13 -10.65 43.43 44.97
CA ALA A 13 -10.57 42.19 44.21
C ALA A 13 -11.48 42.32 42.98
N VAL A 14 -10.89 42.65 41.83
CA VAL A 14 -11.55 42.55 40.52
C VAL A 14 -11.70 41.07 40.19
N ALA A 15 -12.85 40.51 40.53
CA ALA A 15 -13.25 39.18 40.09
C ALA A 15 -13.51 39.20 38.58
N LEU A 16 -12.54 38.73 37.79
CA LEU A 16 -12.74 38.35 36.40
C LEU A 16 -13.67 37.13 36.34
N ALA A 17 -14.97 37.38 36.25
CA ALA A 17 -15.95 36.39 35.85
C ALA A 17 -15.77 36.09 34.35
N PHE A 18 -14.87 35.16 34.02
CA PHE A 18 -14.94 34.46 32.74
C PHE A 18 -16.18 33.58 32.77
N VAL A 19 -17.31 34.12 32.29
CA VAL A 19 -18.46 33.32 31.89
C VAL A 19 -17.99 32.49 30.69
N ALA A 20 -17.50 31.28 30.97
CA ALA A 20 -17.35 30.26 29.96
C ALA A 20 -18.75 29.89 29.48
N CYS A 21 -19.21 30.55 28.41
CA CYS A 21 -20.34 30.10 27.60
C CYS A 21 -19.99 28.75 26.96
N GLY A 22 -20.03 27.68 27.74
CA GLY A 22 -19.98 26.28 27.28
C GLY A 22 -21.31 25.85 26.66
N GLY A 23 -21.86 26.67 25.76
CA GLY A 23 -23.03 26.29 24.98
C GLY A 23 -22.66 25.21 23.99
N ALA A 24 -23.47 24.16 23.89
CA ALA A 24 -23.31 23.13 22.86
C ALA A 24 -23.18 23.82 21.49
N THR A 25 -22.02 23.64 20.85
CA THR A 25 -21.75 24.17 19.51
C THR A 25 -22.44 23.27 18.50
N PHE A 26 -23.12 23.89 17.54
CA PHE A 26 -23.72 23.20 16.42
C PHE A 26 -23.08 23.68 15.13
N THR A 27 -22.85 22.75 14.20
CA THR A 27 -22.21 23.02 12.91
C THR A 27 -23.22 22.87 11.78
N SER A 28 -23.21 23.80 10.81
CA SER A 28 -24.04 23.68 9.61
C SER A 28 -23.59 22.52 8.73
N THR A 29 -24.55 21.70 8.33
CA THR A 29 -24.37 20.60 7.38
C THR A 29 -24.38 21.04 5.92
N LYS A 30 -24.75 22.30 5.64
CA LYS A 30 -24.91 22.83 4.29
C LYS A 30 -23.58 23.17 3.62
N ALA A 31 -22.61 23.64 4.40
CA ALA A 31 -21.28 24.02 3.92
C ALA A 31 -20.35 22.81 3.87
N ALA A 32 -20.60 21.89 2.94
CA ALA A 32 -19.64 20.85 2.63
C ALA A 32 -18.51 21.45 1.77
N GLU A 33 -17.45 21.92 2.42
CA GLU A 33 -16.29 22.49 1.72
C GLU A 33 -15.49 21.41 0.98
N PRO A 34 -15.21 21.61 -0.33
CA PRO A 34 -14.34 20.72 -1.08
C PRO A 34 -12.89 20.85 -0.60
N VAL A 35 -12.26 19.72 -0.34
CA VAL A 35 -10.84 19.65 0.00
C VAL A 35 -10.07 19.39 -1.29
N LEU A 36 -9.15 20.30 -1.62
CA LEU A 36 -8.29 20.19 -2.78
C LEU A 36 -7.17 19.16 -2.52
N ILE A 37 -6.95 18.29 -3.50
CA ILE A 37 -5.87 17.31 -3.47
C ILE A 37 -4.63 17.99 -4.04
N ALA A 38 -3.56 18.09 -3.24
CA ALA A 38 -2.35 18.83 -3.60
C ALA A 38 -1.66 18.33 -4.88
N LYS A 39 -1.85 17.06 -5.21
CA LYS A 39 -1.39 16.43 -6.44
C LYS A 39 -2.58 15.79 -7.13
N SER A 40 -2.76 16.07 -8.42
CA SER A 40 -3.80 15.40 -9.20
C SER A 40 -3.47 13.90 -9.28
N GLU A 41 -4.31 13.09 -8.68
CA GLU A 41 -4.19 11.62 -8.63
C GLU A 41 -5.31 11.00 -9.49
N SER A 42 -5.16 9.73 -9.88
CA SER A 42 -6.26 9.07 -10.58
C SER A 42 -7.47 8.92 -9.64
N PRO A 43 -8.72 8.99 -10.15
CA PRO A 43 -9.90 8.77 -9.32
C PRO A 43 -9.89 7.42 -8.57
N ALA A 44 -9.20 6.41 -9.12
CA ALA A 44 -9.04 5.10 -8.50
C ALA A 44 -8.12 5.14 -7.26
N GLU A 45 -7.04 5.91 -7.30
CA GLU A 45 -6.14 6.09 -6.16
C GLU A 45 -6.81 6.89 -5.05
N VAL A 46 -7.54 7.95 -5.42
CA VAL A 46 -8.34 8.74 -4.48
C VAL A 46 -9.39 7.87 -3.79
N ARG A 47 -10.11 7.03 -4.56
CA ARG A 47 -11.05 6.04 -4.01
C ARG A 47 -10.35 5.12 -3.01
N ALA A 48 -9.21 4.53 -3.38
CA ALA A 48 -8.49 3.61 -2.51
C ALA A 48 -8.04 4.27 -1.20
N ALA A 49 -7.55 5.52 -1.27
CA ALA A 49 -7.18 6.29 -0.08
C ALA A 49 -8.38 6.59 0.83
N ILE A 50 -9.53 6.95 0.24
CA ILE A 50 -10.77 7.19 1.00
C ILE A 50 -11.23 5.91 1.70
N VAL A 51 -11.22 4.77 1.00
CA VAL A 51 -11.62 3.47 1.58
C VAL A 51 -10.70 3.07 2.75
N ARG A 52 -9.37 3.23 2.62
CA ARG A 52 -8.43 2.98 3.73
C ARG A 52 -8.68 3.91 4.92
N ALA A 53 -8.88 5.20 4.65
CA ALA A 53 -9.18 6.18 5.69
C ALA A 53 -10.50 5.85 6.43
N MET A 54 -11.55 5.45 5.70
CA MET A 54 -12.82 5.00 6.25
C MET A 54 -12.65 3.80 7.18
N GLN A 55 -11.93 2.77 6.74
CA GLN A 55 -11.66 1.57 7.54
C GLN A 55 -10.96 1.92 8.86
N SER A 56 -9.95 2.80 8.82
CA SER A 56 -9.22 3.24 10.03
C SER A 56 -10.13 3.98 11.03
N ARG A 57 -11.19 4.63 10.53
CA ARG A 57 -12.13 5.42 11.32
C ARG A 57 -13.43 4.67 11.64
N ARG A 58 -13.49 3.36 11.34
CA ARG A 58 -14.67 2.49 11.56
C ARG A 58 -15.91 2.93 10.78
N PHE A 59 -15.72 3.55 9.62
CA PHE A 59 -16.80 3.75 8.67
C PHE A 59 -16.96 2.50 7.80
N SER A 60 -18.21 2.06 7.65
CA SER A 60 -18.63 0.97 6.77
C SER A 60 -19.15 1.55 5.46
N ALA A 61 -18.81 0.95 4.32
CA ALA A 61 -19.36 1.36 3.02
C ALA A 61 -20.80 0.85 2.87
N LEU A 62 -21.74 1.76 2.66
CA LEU A 62 -23.14 1.43 2.32
C LEU A 62 -23.33 1.20 0.82
N GLY A 63 -22.52 1.90 0.01
CA GLY A 63 -22.54 1.82 -1.44
C GLY A 63 -21.32 2.54 -2.01
N GLU A 64 -20.78 2.01 -3.09
CA GLU A 64 -19.64 2.59 -3.78
C GLU A 64 -19.97 2.79 -5.25
N GLU A 65 -19.94 4.05 -5.67
CA GLU A 65 -20.11 4.46 -7.06
C GLU A 65 -18.83 5.16 -7.55
N PRO A 66 -18.56 5.14 -8.86
CA PRO A 66 -17.49 5.96 -9.43
C PRO A 66 -17.72 7.45 -9.09
N GLY A 67 -16.78 8.05 -8.35
CA GLY A 67 -16.86 9.44 -7.91
C GLY A 67 -17.71 9.71 -6.67
N LYS A 68 -18.32 8.68 -6.04
CA LYS A 68 -19.05 8.83 -4.77
C LYS A 68 -18.99 7.57 -3.91
N ILE A 69 -18.66 7.71 -2.62
CA ILE A 69 -18.77 6.63 -1.63
C ILE A 69 -19.77 7.04 -0.56
N SER A 70 -20.80 6.23 -0.35
CA SER A 70 -21.73 6.38 0.78
C SER A 70 -21.22 5.56 1.95
N ALA A 71 -21.04 6.20 3.10
CA ALA A 71 -20.43 5.60 4.28
C ALA A 71 -21.32 5.76 5.52
N ARG A 72 -21.30 4.76 6.40
CA ARG A 72 -21.96 4.77 7.71
C ARG A 72 -20.93 4.60 8.81
N LEU A 73 -21.01 5.44 9.84
CA LEU A 73 -20.34 5.24 11.11
C LEU A 73 -21.35 4.75 12.14
N ASP A 74 -21.06 3.61 12.75
CA ASP A 74 -21.81 3.07 13.88
C ASP A 74 -20.93 3.18 15.13
N LYS A 75 -21.37 3.97 16.12
CA LYS A 75 -20.65 4.19 17.37
C LYS A 75 -21.61 4.20 18.56
N GLY A 76 -21.81 3.02 19.17
CA GLY A 76 -22.76 2.87 20.28
C GLY A 76 -24.18 3.19 19.81
N ASP A 77 -24.83 4.14 20.48
CA ASP A 77 -26.20 4.58 20.13
C ASP A 77 -26.25 5.61 18.99
N ILE A 78 -25.09 5.96 18.42
CA ILE A 78 -24.98 6.96 17.37
C ILE A 78 -24.71 6.29 16.03
N THR A 79 -25.54 6.62 15.05
CA THR A 79 -25.32 6.25 13.64
C THR A 79 -25.20 7.52 12.81
N LEU A 80 -24.28 7.53 11.85
CA LEU A 80 -24.03 8.67 10.99
C LEU A 80 -23.79 8.20 9.57
N ASP A 81 -24.60 8.69 8.64
CA ASP A 81 -24.47 8.44 7.21
C ASP A 81 -23.92 9.70 6.52
N VAL A 82 -22.90 9.48 5.69
CA VAL A 82 -22.23 10.52 4.90
C VAL A 82 -22.06 10.07 3.46
N ASP A 83 -22.07 11.04 2.56
CA ASP A 83 -21.68 10.84 1.17
C ASP A 83 -20.34 11.54 0.94
N ILE A 84 -19.40 10.83 0.35
CA ILE A 84 -18.06 11.32 0.02
C ILE A 84 -18.00 11.37 -1.51
N GLU A 85 -18.24 12.54 -2.09
CA GLU A 85 -18.01 12.76 -3.52
C GLU A 85 -16.53 13.06 -3.74
N TYR A 86 -15.93 12.43 -4.75
CA TYR A 86 -14.51 12.57 -5.03
C TYR A 86 -14.24 12.64 -6.53
N SER A 87 -13.12 13.30 -6.85
CA SER A 87 -12.56 13.46 -8.19
C SER A 87 -11.04 13.34 -8.10
N GLY A 88 -10.34 13.41 -9.22
CA GLY A 88 -8.87 13.38 -9.23
C GLY A 88 -8.20 14.59 -8.57
N THR A 89 -8.93 15.69 -8.33
CA THR A 89 -8.38 16.96 -7.82
C THR A 89 -9.01 17.44 -6.52
N GLN A 90 -10.15 16.89 -6.12
CA GLN A 90 -10.87 17.30 -4.92
C GLN A 90 -11.81 16.22 -4.41
N TYR A 91 -12.14 16.28 -3.12
CA TYR A 91 -13.20 15.49 -2.52
C TYR A 91 -14.04 16.33 -1.55
N VAL A 92 -15.29 15.96 -1.34
CA VAL A 92 -16.21 16.64 -0.43
C VAL A 92 -16.99 15.60 0.38
N VAL A 93 -17.09 15.84 1.70
CA VAL A 93 -17.85 14.99 2.62
C VAL A 93 -19.16 15.72 2.96
N ARG A 94 -20.28 15.14 2.56
CA ARG A 94 -21.63 15.64 2.81
C ARG A 94 -22.32 14.85 3.90
N TYR A 95 -23.04 15.57 4.75
CA TYR A 95 -23.95 14.97 5.71
C TYR A 95 -25.20 14.43 5.01
N VAL A 96 -25.61 13.20 5.32
CA VAL A 96 -26.85 12.61 4.82
C VAL A 96 -27.89 12.55 5.93
N LYS A 97 -27.58 11.80 7.00
CA LYS A 97 -28.45 11.67 8.17
C LYS A 97 -27.67 11.16 9.37
N SER A 98 -28.23 11.34 10.56
CA SER A 98 -27.69 10.76 11.78
C SER A 98 -28.80 10.37 12.75
N SER A 99 -28.60 9.28 13.49
CA SER A 99 -29.39 8.93 14.66
C SER A 99 -28.55 9.12 15.92
N GLY A 100 -29.18 9.48 17.04
CA GLY A 100 -28.50 9.69 18.33
C GLY A 100 -27.75 11.02 18.47
N LEU A 101 -27.57 11.79 17.38
CA LEU A 101 -27.05 13.15 17.44
C LEU A 101 -28.16 14.18 17.67
N LYS A 102 -27.85 15.21 18.45
CA LYS A 102 -28.73 16.38 18.62
C LYS A 102 -28.69 17.21 17.35
N THR A 103 -29.86 17.49 16.79
CA THR A 103 -30.03 18.35 15.62
C THR A 103 -30.95 19.52 15.95
N LYS A 104 -30.69 20.67 15.33
CA LYS A 104 -31.55 21.85 15.41
C LYS A 104 -31.78 22.41 14.00
N PRO A 105 -32.97 22.93 13.70
CA PRO A 105 -33.16 23.71 12.48
C PRO A 105 -32.34 25.00 12.59
N GLY A 106 -31.53 25.27 11.58
CA GLY A 106 -30.78 26.50 11.42
C GLY A 106 -31.60 27.60 10.74
N PRO A 107 -31.16 28.86 10.85
CA PRO A 107 -31.90 30.03 10.37
C PRO A 107 -32.15 30.03 8.85
N ALA A 108 -31.36 29.29 8.07
CA ALA A 108 -31.46 29.19 6.61
C ALA A 108 -32.06 27.86 6.11
N GLY A 109 -32.82 27.15 6.95
CA GLY A 109 -33.40 25.83 6.62
C GLY A 109 -32.38 24.68 6.59
N GLU A 110 -31.19 24.91 7.15
CA GLU A 110 -30.14 23.90 7.28
C GLU A 110 -30.27 23.10 8.57
N VAL A 111 -29.75 21.88 8.61
CA VAL A 111 -29.69 21.10 9.85
C VAL A 111 -28.39 21.41 10.55
N LEU A 112 -28.48 22.03 11.72
CA LEU A 112 -27.37 22.24 12.63
C LEU A 112 -27.20 20.96 13.45
N VAL A 113 -26.05 20.29 13.29
CA VAL A 113 -25.73 19.04 14.00
C VAL A 113 -24.73 19.34 15.09
N ASP A 114 -24.82 18.63 16.20
CA ASP A 114 -23.88 18.68 17.32
C ASP A 114 -22.40 18.57 16.89
N ASP A 115 -21.49 19.21 17.64
CA ASP A 115 -20.05 19.27 17.38
C ASP A 115 -19.36 17.92 17.14
N HIS A 116 -19.90 16.82 17.69
CA HIS A 116 -19.41 15.47 17.41
C HIS A 116 -19.34 15.16 15.92
N TRP A 117 -20.30 15.67 15.12
CA TRP A 117 -20.28 15.59 13.66
C TRP A 117 -19.02 16.23 13.08
N ALA A 118 -18.75 17.48 13.44
CA ALA A 118 -17.59 18.21 12.95
C ALA A 118 -16.28 17.53 13.33
N GLY A 119 -16.19 17.00 14.56
CA GLY A 119 -15.04 16.22 15.02
C GLY A 119 -14.80 14.95 14.20
N TRP A 120 -15.86 14.21 13.85
CA TRP A 120 -15.73 13.01 13.02
C TRP A 120 -15.34 13.32 11.59
N VAL A 121 -15.96 14.31 10.97
CA VAL A 121 -15.62 14.73 9.60
C VAL A 121 -14.19 15.27 9.53
N LYS A 122 -13.79 16.12 10.50
CA LYS A 122 -12.41 16.63 10.57
C LYS A 122 -11.41 15.49 10.69
N GLY A 123 -11.68 14.50 11.54
CA GLY A 123 -10.83 13.32 11.69
C GLY A 123 -10.78 12.45 10.44
N LEU A 124 -11.91 12.29 9.74
CA LEU A 124 -11.97 11.58 8.46
C LEU A 124 -11.15 12.32 7.39
N ARG A 125 -11.33 13.63 7.24
CA ARG A 125 -10.57 14.48 6.30
C ARG A 125 -9.07 14.41 6.55
N ALA A 126 -8.65 14.51 7.81
CA ALA A 126 -7.23 14.39 8.17
C ALA A 126 -6.66 13.04 7.72
N ARG A 127 -7.42 11.96 7.95
CA ARG A 127 -6.96 10.61 7.62
C ARG A 127 -6.97 10.33 6.11
N ILE A 128 -7.95 10.86 5.38
CA ILE A 128 -7.94 10.84 3.91
C ILE A 128 -6.70 11.58 3.39
N GLY A 129 -6.39 12.76 3.95
CA GLY A 129 -5.20 13.53 3.58
C GLY A 129 -3.89 12.76 3.78
N GLU A 130 -3.76 12.03 4.88
CA GLU A 130 -2.59 11.18 5.13
C GLU A 130 -2.53 9.97 4.20
N GLU A 131 -3.66 9.28 3.97
CA GLU A 131 -3.74 8.11 3.08
C GLU A 131 -3.52 8.44 1.60
N LEU A 132 -3.77 9.69 1.19
CA LEU A 132 -3.42 10.19 -0.14
C LEU A 132 -1.91 10.38 -0.31
N LEU A 133 -1.15 10.55 0.78
CA LEU A 133 0.31 10.66 0.73
C LEU A 133 1.01 9.28 0.72
N VAL A 134 0.36 8.23 1.21
CA VAL A 134 0.93 6.87 1.30
C VAL A 134 1.32 6.30 -0.08
N PRO A 135 0.42 6.21 -1.09
CA PRO A 135 0.80 5.64 -2.39
C PRO A 135 1.88 6.48 -3.09
N ALA A 136 1.86 7.80 -2.92
CA ALA A 136 2.90 8.68 -3.45
C ALA A 136 4.29 8.41 -2.81
N LYS A 137 4.33 8.09 -1.51
CA LYS A 137 5.57 7.71 -0.83
C LYS A 137 6.06 6.33 -1.25
N GLU A 138 5.19 5.34 -1.27
CA GLU A 138 5.54 3.97 -1.69
C GLU A 138 6.02 3.94 -3.14
N ALA A 139 5.35 4.64 -4.05
CA ALA A 139 5.77 4.78 -5.45
C ALA A 139 7.10 5.53 -5.60
N ALA A 140 7.36 6.54 -4.77
CA ALA A 140 8.65 7.24 -4.76
C ALA A 140 9.78 6.34 -4.24
N GLU A 141 9.52 5.51 -3.23
CA GLU A 141 10.48 4.56 -2.67
C GLU A 141 10.80 3.43 -3.65
N THR A 142 9.81 2.85 -4.32
CA THR A 142 10.04 1.85 -5.37
C THR A 142 10.83 2.43 -6.54
N ALA A 143 10.46 3.62 -7.03
CA ALA A 143 11.21 4.29 -8.10
C ALA A 143 12.65 4.66 -7.70
N LYS A 144 12.92 4.89 -6.41
CA LYS A 144 14.27 5.10 -5.90
C LYS A 144 15.06 3.79 -5.87
N ARG A 145 14.46 2.72 -5.37
CA ARG A 145 15.06 1.38 -5.32
C ARG A 145 15.40 0.85 -6.71
N GLU A 146 14.55 1.09 -7.70
CA GLU A 146 14.81 0.71 -9.09
C GLU A 146 15.99 1.48 -9.68
N ARG A 147 16.11 2.78 -9.40
CA ARG A 147 17.28 3.58 -9.81
C ARG A 147 18.57 3.09 -9.17
N GLU A 148 18.54 2.77 -7.88
CA GLU A 148 19.69 2.19 -7.17
C GLU A 148 20.08 0.83 -7.78
N TYR A 149 19.10 -0.01 -8.12
CA TYR A 149 19.35 -1.30 -8.77
C TYR A 149 19.95 -1.14 -10.18
N GLN A 150 19.45 -0.18 -10.98
CA GLN A 150 20.01 0.12 -12.30
C GLN A 150 21.47 0.58 -12.22
N LEU A 151 21.80 1.46 -11.27
CA LEU A 151 23.17 1.91 -11.06
C LEU A 151 24.10 0.75 -10.68
N LEU A 152 23.62 -0.17 -9.85
CA LEU A 152 24.39 -1.35 -9.45
C LEU A 152 24.65 -2.29 -10.64
N LEU A 153 23.65 -2.49 -11.51
CA LEU A 153 23.83 -3.26 -12.75
C LEU A 153 24.86 -2.60 -13.70
N GLU A 154 24.84 -1.28 -13.80
CA GLU A 154 25.80 -0.55 -14.64
C GLU A 154 27.24 -0.65 -14.11
N GLN A 155 27.42 -0.59 -12.78
CA GLN A 155 28.71 -0.85 -12.13
C GLN A 155 29.22 -2.27 -12.38
N HIS A 156 28.36 -3.28 -12.28
CA HIS A 156 28.74 -4.65 -12.62
C HIS A 156 29.15 -4.80 -14.09
N LYS A 157 28.38 -4.20 -15.00
CA LYS A 157 28.66 -4.25 -16.44
C LYS A 157 29.99 -3.60 -16.78
N THR A 158 30.29 -2.45 -16.18
CA THR A 158 31.56 -1.72 -16.39
C THR A 158 32.76 -2.47 -15.81
N ALA A 159 32.65 -3.04 -14.61
CA ALA A 159 33.70 -3.88 -14.03
C ALA A 159 34.01 -5.11 -14.90
N GLN A 160 32.98 -5.76 -15.45
CA GLN A 160 33.15 -6.91 -16.34
C GLN A 160 33.82 -6.51 -17.66
N ALA A 161 33.47 -5.37 -18.24
CA ALA A 161 34.11 -4.86 -19.45
C ALA A 161 35.61 -4.58 -19.23
N GLN A 162 35.98 -4.01 -18.07
CA GLN A 162 37.37 -3.77 -17.70
C GLN A 162 38.15 -5.08 -17.52
N ALA A 163 37.58 -6.07 -16.83
CA ALA A 163 38.20 -7.38 -16.67
C ALA A 163 38.44 -8.07 -18.03
N ASN A 164 37.48 -8.01 -18.94
CA ASN A 164 37.64 -8.54 -20.30
C ASN A 164 38.71 -7.78 -21.10
N ALA A 165 38.79 -6.46 -20.98
CA ALA A 165 39.83 -5.66 -21.64
C ALA A 165 41.24 -6.01 -21.12
N GLN A 166 41.38 -6.24 -19.81
CA GLN A 166 42.65 -6.68 -19.20
C GLN A 166 43.05 -8.09 -19.67
N ALA A 167 42.09 -9.02 -19.77
CA ALA A 167 42.34 -10.36 -20.28
C ALA A 167 42.79 -10.36 -21.75
N ALA A 168 42.24 -9.46 -22.57
CA ALA A 168 42.64 -9.32 -23.98
C ALA A 168 44.04 -8.71 -24.18
N GLN A 169 44.56 -7.99 -23.19
CA GLN A 169 45.89 -7.38 -23.24
C GLN A 169 47.01 -8.30 -22.73
N GLN A 170 46.70 -9.46 -22.14
CA GLN A 170 47.72 -10.43 -21.80
C GLN A 170 48.29 -11.04 -23.09
N PRO A 171 49.60 -10.84 -23.38
CA PRO A 171 50.24 -11.49 -24.51
C PRO A 171 50.08 -13.00 -24.32
N GLN A 172 49.55 -13.68 -25.34
CA GLN A 172 49.54 -15.14 -25.40
C GLN A 172 50.99 -15.61 -25.21
N ALA A 173 51.32 -16.08 -24.00
CA ALA A 173 52.58 -16.76 -23.78
C ALA A 173 52.61 -17.94 -24.77
N PRO A 174 53.67 -18.10 -25.57
CA PRO A 174 53.76 -19.22 -26.50
C PRO A 174 53.57 -20.51 -25.72
N ALA A 175 52.61 -21.32 -26.16
CA ALA A 175 52.32 -22.60 -25.54
C ALA A 175 53.63 -23.39 -25.37
N PRO A 176 54.04 -23.76 -24.15
CA PRO A 176 55.20 -24.61 -23.96
C PRO A 176 54.94 -25.93 -24.68
N GLY A 177 55.90 -26.31 -25.51
CA GLY A 177 55.78 -27.35 -26.53
C GLY A 177 55.02 -28.59 -26.06
N GLN A 178 54.03 -28.99 -26.86
CA GLN A 178 53.41 -30.30 -26.74
C GLN A 178 54.50 -31.38 -26.82
N PRO A 179 54.65 -32.25 -25.81
CA PRO A 179 55.50 -33.42 -25.93
C PRO A 179 54.94 -34.30 -27.05
N GLN A 180 55.76 -34.56 -28.08
CA GLN A 180 55.47 -35.58 -29.08
C GLN A 180 55.25 -36.92 -28.37
N PRO A 181 54.13 -37.61 -28.60
CA PRO A 181 53.91 -38.94 -28.06
C PRO A 181 54.89 -39.92 -28.71
N ALA A 182 55.67 -40.61 -27.88
CA ALA A 182 56.56 -41.67 -28.31
C ALA A 182 55.74 -42.78 -29.00
N PRO A 183 56.22 -43.32 -30.15
CA PRO A 183 55.54 -44.39 -30.85
C PRO A 183 55.67 -45.68 -30.04
N GLY A 184 54.56 -46.18 -29.49
CA GLY A 184 54.53 -47.53 -28.90
C GLY A 184 53.62 -47.77 -27.69
N GLN A 185 52.87 -46.79 -27.20
CA GLN A 185 51.92 -47.04 -26.11
C GLN A 185 50.49 -47.27 -26.64
N PRO A 186 49.82 -48.36 -26.22
CA PRO A 186 48.42 -48.58 -26.55
C PRO A 186 47.53 -47.48 -25.93
N PRO A 187 46.41 -47.12 -26.57
CA PRO A 187 45.56 -46.02 -26.15
C PRO A 187 44.97 -46.29 -24.76
N ILE A 188 45.24 -45.40 -23.80
CA ILE A 188 44.51 -45.37 -22.53
C ILE A 188 43.13 -44.77 -22.82
N VAL A 189 42.12 -45.63 -22.76
CA VAL A 189 40.69 -45.27 -22.79
C VAL A 189 40.37 -44.52 -21.50
N ILE A 190 40.37 -43.18 -21.56
CA ILE A 190 39.86 -42.35 -20.46
C ILE A 190 38.34 -42.45 -20.52
N GLN A 191 37.78 -43.18 -19.55
CA GLN A 191 36.33 -43.30 -19.36
C GLN A 191 35.70 -41.91 -19.10
N PRO A 192 34.50 -41.64 -19.63
CA PRO A 192 33.76 -40.42 -19.29
C PRO A 192 33.36 -40.44 -17.82
N VAL A 193 33.84 -39.45 -17.06
CA VAL A 193 33.38 -39.20 -15.69
C VAL A 193 31.89 -38.85 -15.72
N ILE A 194 31.12 -39.64 -15.00
CA ILE A 194 29.67 -39.53 -14.84
C ILE A 194 29.37 -38.25 -14.03
N PRO A 195 28.38 -37.42 -14.43
CA PRO A 195 27.97 -36.25 -13.65
C PRO A 195 27.38 -36.67 -12.30
N ILE A 196 27.89 -36.06 -11.23
CA ILE A 196 27.40 -36.20 -9.86
C ILE A 196 25.96 -35.66 -9.79
N PRO A 197 24.96 -36.45 -9.32
CA PRO A 197 23.59 -35.98 -9.17
C PRO A 197 23.49 -34.95 -8.03
N LEU A 198 22.78 -33.84 -8.30
CA LEU A 198 22.41 -32.84 -7.30
C LEU A 198 21.60 -33.48 -6.16
N PRO A 199 21.77 -33.00 -4.90
CA PRO A 199 20.95 -33.45 -3.78
C PRO A 199 19.47 -33.08 -4.00
N GLN A 200 18.63 -34.09 -3.92
CA GLN A 200 17.18 -33.97 -3.96
C GLN A 200 16.69 -33.31 -2.67
N LEU A 201 16.02 -32.17 -2.81
CA LEU A 201 15.28 -31.52 -1.73
C LEU A 201 14.08 -32.40 -1.31
N PRO A 202 13.72 -32.39 -0.01
CA PRO A 202 12.75 -33.32 0.55
C PRO A 202 11.37 -33.17 -0.10
N ALA A 203 10.83 -34.32 -0.47
CA ALA A 203 9.51 -34.52 -1.04
C ALA A 203 8.40 -34.11 -0.06
N GLY A 204 8.00 -32.85 -0.12
CA GLY A 204 6.61 -32.45 0.14
C GLY A 204 5.90 -32.44 -1.21
N GLY A 205 5.05 -33.44 -1.47
CA GLY A 205 4.43 -33.68 -2.77
C GLY A 205 3.65 -32.48 -3.31
N ILE A 206 4.20 -31.83 -4.33
CA ILE A 206 3.48 -30.89 -5.20
C ILE A 206 3.33 -31.62 -6.54
N ASN A 207 2.09 -31.96 -6.91
CA ASN A 207 1.77 -32.57 -8.19
C ASN A 207 1.97 -31.53 -9.30
N LEU A 208 3.17 -31.46 -9.88
CA LEU A 208 3.45 -30.63 -11.05
C LEU A 208 3.02 -31.37 -12.31
N ASN A 209 1.80 -31.10 -12.79
CA ASN A 209 1.33 -31.63 -14.06
C ASN A 209 1.66 -30.64 -15.18
N HIS A 210 2.74 -30.88 -15.93
CA HIS A 210 3.11 -30.08 -17.10
C HIS A 210 2.31 -30.56 -18.31
N SER A 211 1.20 -29.90 -18.63
CA SER A 211 0.52 -30.10 -19.92
C SER A 211 1.10 -29.14 -20.96
N SER A 212 1.96 -29.66 -21.83
CA SER A 212 2.49 -28.92 -22.99
C SER A 212 1.55 -29.09 -24.16
N THR A 213 0.84 -28.04 -24.57
CA THR A 213 0.15 -27.97 -25.85
C THR A 213 0.79 -26.85 -26.67
N GLN A 214 1.14 -27.15 -27.91
CA GLN A 214 1.99 -26.36 -28.82
C GLN A 214 1.87 -24.83 -28.66
N GLY A 215 2.94 -24.20 -28.16
CA GLY A 215 3.21 -22.76 -28.35
C GLY A 215 3.04 -21.85 -27.15
N SER A 216 2.39 -22.29 -26.06
CA SER A 216 2.24 -21.49 -24.85
C SER A 216 2.31 -22.37 -23.60
N GLN A 217 3.39 -22.25 -22.82
CA GLN A 217 3.58 -23.00 -21.59
C GLN A 217 2.75 -22.35 -20.47
N THR A 218 1.47 -22.67 -20.38
CA THR A 218 0.65 -22.27 -19.22
C THR A 218 1.00 -23.16 -18.03
N ILE A 219 1.49 -22.56 -16.96
CA ILE A 219 1.92 -23.27 -15.74
C ILE A 219 0.79 -23.20 -14.73
N THR A 220 0.47 -24.29 -14.04
CA THR A 220 -0.70 -24.34 -13.16
C THR A 220 -0.32 -24.60 -11.70
N CYS A 221 -0.94 -23.86 -10.77
CA CYS A 221 -0.76 -24.02 -9.33
C CYS A 221 -2.10 -24.35 -8.64
N CYS A 222 -2.02 -25.07 -7.54
CA CYS A 222 -3.16 -25.45 -6.70
C CYS A 222 -3.03 -24.83 -5.32
N ILE A 223 -4.03 -24.05 -4.90
CA ILE A 223 -4.06 -23.44 -3.56
C ILE A 223 -5.42 -23.72 -2.95
N ASN A 224 -5.43 -24.34 -1.75
CA ASN A 224 -6.65 -24.66 -1.01
C ASN A 224 -7.70 -25.45 -1.84
N GLY A 225 -7.23 -26.37 -2.69
CA GLY A 225 -8.08 -27.19 -3.58
C GLY A 225 -8.57 -26.48 -4.86
N ALA A 226 -8.33 -25.17 -5.02
CA ALA A 226 -8.68 -24.43 -6.23
C ALA A 226 -7.52 -24.43 -7.25
N PHE A 227 -7.88 -24.56 -8.53
CA PHE A 227 -6.95 -24.59 -9.66
C PHE A 227 -6.69 -23.19 -10.22
N TYR A 228 -5.43 -22.86 -10.49
CA TYR A 228 -5.03 -21.57 -11.04
C TYR A 228 -4.08 -21.76 -12.22
N VAL A 229 -4.27 -20.95 -13.26
CA VAL A 229 -3.46 -20.91 -14.48
C VAL A 229 -2.60 -19.64 -14.46
N CYS A 230 -1.30 -19.83 -14.51
CA CYS A 230 -0.31 -18.76 -14.49
C CYS A 230 0.28 -18.54 -15.90
N PRO A 231 0.39 -17.29 -16.36
CA PRO A 231 0.90 -16.96 -17.70
C PRO A 231 2.43 -17.04 -17.80
N SER A 232 3.15 -17.07 -16.67
CA SER A 232 4.61 -17.09 -16.63
C SER A 232 5.15 -17.89 -15.43
N GLN A 233 6.43 -18.26 -15.49
CA GLN A 233 7.11 -18.97 -14.41
C GLN A 233 7.24 -18.11 -13.13
N GLU A 234 7.37 -16.79 -13.27
CA GLU A 234 7.42 -15.87 -12.13
C GLU A 234 6.08 -15.77 -11.41
N ALA A 235 4.99 -15.69 -12.17
CA ALA A 235 3.62 -15.71 -11.62
C ALA A 235 3.35 -17.02 -10.88
N PHE A 236 3.84 -18.16 -11.39
CA PHE A 236 3.76 -19.45 -10.70
C PHE A 236 4.54 -19.46 -9.37
N LYS A 237 5.78 -18.95 -9.36
CA LYS A 237 6.57 -18.86 -8.11
C LYS A 237 5.86 -18.01 -7.06
N LYS A 238 5.30 -16.88 -7.46
CA LYS A 238 4.52 -15.99 -6.57
C LYS A 238 3.21 -16.64 -6.11
N CYS A 239 2.52 -17.37 -7.00
CA CYS A 239 1.33 -18.14 -6.65
C CYS A 239 1.62 -19.07 -5.47
N MET A 240 2.75 -19.78 -5.51
CA MET A 240 3.14 -20.70 -4.45
C MET A 240 3.52 -20.02 -3.12
N SER A 241 4.10 -18.83 -3.15
CA SER A 241 4.66 -18.19 -1.94
C SER A 241 3.76 -17.13 -1.30
N LEU A 242 2.99 -16.39 -2.11
CA LEU A 242 2.29 -15.16 -1.69
C LEU A 242 0.80 -15.16 -2.02
N GLY A 243 0.28 -16.21 -2.67
CA GLY A 243 -1.11 -16.30 -3.09
C GLY A 243 -1.34 -15.97 -4.58
N PRO A 244 -2.53 -16.26 -5.13
CA PRO A 244 -2.77 -16.38 -6.57
C PRO A 244 -2.95 -15.03 -7.31
N HIS A 245 -2.39 -13.93 -6.82
CA HIS A 245 -2.67 -12.58 -7.35
C HIS A 245 -2.28 -12.38 -8.82
N GLU A 246 -1.34 -13.17 -9.33
CA GLU A 246 -0.88 -13.12 -10.73
C GLU A 246 -1.34 -14.31 -11.58
N CYS A 247 -2.20 -15.20 -11.02
CA CYS A 247 -2.72 -16.37 -11.72
C CYS A 247 -4.25 -16.32 -11.78
N THR A 248 -4.81 -16.77 -12.90
CA THR A 248 -6.26 -16.77 -13.10
C THR A 248 -6.85 -18.05 -12.55
N ARG A 249 -7.86 -17.95 -11.69
CA ARG A 249 -8.57 -19.13 -11.16
C ARG A 249 -9.38 -19.78 -12.28
N ASP A 250 -9.15 -21.07 -12.52
CA ASP A 250 -9.99 -21.88 -13.38
C ASP A 250 -11.04 -22.59 -12.53
N ALA A 251 -12.26 -22.06 -12.51
CA ALA A 251 -13.37 -22.63 -11.74
C ALA A 251 -13.87 -23.97 -12.29
N SER A 252 -13.46 -24.33 -13.51
CA SER A 252 -13.87 -25.56 -14.21
C SER A 252 -13.09 -26.79 -13.71
N LYS A 253 -12.01 -26.57 -12.94
CA LYS A 253 -11.11 -27.62 -12.47
C LYS A 253 -10.88 -27.48 -10.96
N SER A 254 -10.82 -28.61 -10.28
CA SER A 254 -10.49 -28.70 -8.86
C SER A 254 -9.29 -29.59 -8.68
N CYS A 255 -8.36 -29.20 -7.82
CA CYS A 255 -7.20 -30.01 -7.49
C CYS A 255 -7.62 -30.98 -6.40
N LYS A 256 -8.01 -32.19 -6.81
CA LYS A 256 -8.39 -33.28 -5.90
C LYS A 256 -7.29 -34.33 -5.86
#